data_AF-A0A1Y0C1T2-F1
#
_entry.id   AF-A0A1Y0C1T2-F1
#
_cell.length_a   1.000
_cell.length_b   1.000
_cell.length_c   1.000
_cell.angle_alpha   90.00
_cell.angle_beta   90.00
_cell.angle_gamma   90.00
#
_symmetry.space_group_name_H-M   'P 1'
#
loop_
_entity.id
_entity.type
_entity.pdbx_description
1 polymer ?
#
loop_
_entity_poly.entity_id
_entity_poly.type
_entity_poly.pdbx_seq_one_letter_code
_entity_poly.pdbx_strand_id
1 'polypeptide(L)'
;MSDDDKHPIKPEAAAAQATDYLGFMGSAVYDLGEGETWTLPNPNMMPPAMKNRYLEHLRFMAEDLDTDERKDPITGEMRPVQKFPIRHGGKLINDEELLAIALMGTDAEEDRAAYLKDGTLPAVYAKFLKAGGVPGQLNTAWQMMERQLRERMKQDSKSS
;
A
#
# COMPACT_ATOMS: atom_id res chain seq x y z
N MET A 1 -7.34 38.70 12.29
CA MET A 1 -6.32 38.05 11.44
C MET A 1 -6.91 38.00 10.05
N SER A 2 -6.41 38.84 9.15
CA SER A 2 -6.89 38.98 7.77
C SER A 2 -6.61 37.70 6.97
N ASP A 3 -7.52 37.34 6.06
CA ASP A 3 -7.40 36.18 5.17
C ASP A 3 -6.29 36.34 4.10
N ASP A 4 -5.49 37.42 4.15
CA ASP A 4 -4.51 37.84 3.14
C ASP A 4 -3.15 37.09 3.18
N ASP A 5 -2.87 36.28 4.20
CA ASP A 5 -1.60 35.51 4.31
C ASP A 5 -1.68 34.08 3.74
N LYS A 6 -2.81 33.69 3.14
CA LYS A 6 -2.98 32.34 2.58
C LYS A 6 -2.49 32.31 1.14
N HIS A 7 -1.19 32.09 0.94
CA HIS A 7 -0.68 31.77 -0.38
C HIS A 7 -1.11 30.34 -0.78
N PRO A 8 -1.74 30.14 -1.95
CA PRO A 8 -2.06 28.82 -2.44
C PRO A 8 -0.76 28.03 -2.67
N ILE A 9 -0.57 26.99 -1.86
CA ILE A 9 0.54 26.05 -1.99
C ILE A 9 0.19 24.96 -3.00
N LYS A 10 1.17 24.56 -3.84
CA LYS A 10 1.00 23.39 -4.71
C LYS A 10 0.84 22.14 -3.83
N PRO A 11 0.00 21.14 -4.22
CA PRO A 11 -0.22 19.94 -3.41
C PRO A 11 1.07 19.19 -3.01
N GLU A 12 2.05 19.11 -3.91
CA GLU A 12 3.37 18.50 -3.63
C GLU A 12 4.17 19.30 -2.60
N ALA A 13 4.10 20.63 -2.66
CA ALA A 13 4.75 21.51 -1.68
C ALA A 13 4.02 21.44 -0.32
N ALA A 14 2.70 21.27 -0.31
CA ALA A 14 1.91 21.05 0.90
C ALA A 14 2.26 19.72 1.58
N ALA A 15 2.46 18.67 0.77
CA ALA A 15 2.92 17.37 1.21
C ALA A 15 4.31 17.47 1.88
N ALA A 16 5.28 18.09 1.20
CA ALA A 16 6.62 18.32 1.75
C ALA A 16 6.60 19.14 3.04
N GLN A 17 5.82 20.23 3.06
CA GLN A 17 5.67 21.07 4.24
C GLN A 17 5.03 20.31 5.42
N ALA A 18 4.03 19.47 5.17
CA ALA A 18 3.41 18.64 6.21
C ALA A 18 4.38 17.59 6.76
N THR A 19 5.18 16.96 5.89
CA THR A 19 6.16 15.95 6.30
C THR A 19 7.33 16.54 7.06
N ASP A 20 7.77 17.74 6.67
CA ASP A 20 8.82 18.50 7.35
C ASP A 20 8.32 19.01 8.71
N TYR A 21 7.10 19.54 8.76
CA TYR A 21 6.49 20.07 9.99
C TYR A 21 6.17 18.98 11.01
N LEU A 22 5.61 17.85 10.56
CA LEU A 22 5.25 16.73 11.43
C LEU A 22 6.41 15.75 11.65
N GLY A 23 7.55 15.94 10.97
CA GLY A 23 8.78 15.19 11.17
C GLY A 23 8.66 13.68 10.92
N PHE A 24 7.87 13.27 9.91
CA PHE A 24 7.69 11.88 9.49
C PHE A 24 8.07 11.69 8.00
N MET A 25 8.47 10.47 7.62
CA MET A 25 8.80 10.13 6.24
C MET A 25 7.53 10.13 5.36
N GLY A 26 7.45 11.10 4.45
CA GLY A 26 6.33 11.27 3.52
C GLY A 26 6.27 10.24 2.39
N SER A 27 7.41 9.65 2.05
CA SER A 27 7.53 8.62 1.03
C SER A 27 8.86 7.88 1.13
N ALA A 28 8.93 6.70 0.50
CA ALA A 28 10.17 5.98 0.22
C ALA A 28 10.42 6.01 -1.29
N VAL A 29 11.63 6.39 -1.71
CA VAL A 29 12.00 6.44 -3.13
C VAL A 29 12.89 5.25 -3.44
N TYR A 30 12.51 4.48 -4.46
CA TYR A 30 13.23 3.31 -4.96
C TYR A 30 13.87 3.64 -6.31
N ASP A 31 15.14 3.29 -6.45
CA ASP A 31 15.85 3.31 -7.73
C ASP A 31 15.44 2.08 -8.56
N LEU A 32 14.93 2.31 -9.76
CA LEU A 32 14.51 1.26 -10.70
C LEU A 32 15.61 0.89 -11.70
N GLY A 33 16.78 1.52 -11.60
CA GLY A 33 17.85 1.44 -12.58
C GLY A 33 17.67 2.44 -13.72
N GLU A 34 18.74 2.65 -14.49
CA GLU A 34 18.73 3.51 -15.69
C GLU A 34 18.32 4.97 -15.42
N GLY A 35 18.46 5.43 -14.17
CA GLY A 35 18.09 6.77 -13.73
C GLY A 35 16.59 6.95 -13.47
N GLU A 36 15.80 5.88 -13.54
CA GLU A 36 14.38 5.90 -13.20
C GLU A 36 14.18 5.64 -11.70
N THR A 37 13.19 6.32 -11.11
CA THR A 37 12.83 6.13 -9.71
C THR A 37 11.33 5.94 -9.56
N TRP A 38 10.91 5.19 -8.54
CA TRP A 38 9.52 5.10 -8.14
C TRP A 38 9.34 5.43 -6.67
N THR A 39 8.28 6.16 -6.37
CA THR A 39 8.00 6.68 -5.03
C THR A 39 6.82 5.95 -4.43
N LEU A 40 7.05 5.30 -3.29
CA LEU A 40 6.02 4.79 -2.41
C LEU A 40 5.59 5.91 -1.44
N PRO A 41 4.43 6.54 -1.63
CA PRO A 41 3.94 7.55 -0.69
C PRO A 41 3.55 6.89 0.64
N ASN A 42 3.54 7.70 1.70
CA ASN A 42 2.83 7.37 2.92
C ASN A 42 1.35 7.04 2.58
N PRO A 43 0.73 6.02 3.17
CA PRO A 43 -0.65 5.63 2.85
C PRO A 43 -1.68 6.77 2.96
N ASN A 44 -1.42 7.76 3.83
CA ASN A 44 -2.27 8.96 4.00
C ASN A 44 -2.06 10.03 2.92
N MET A 45 -0.97 9.93 2.15
CA MET A 45 -0.56 10.90 1.13
C MET A 45 -0.58 10.28 -0.28
N MET A 46 -1.21 9.11 -0.41
CA MET A 46 -1.28 8.38 -1.66
C MET A 46 -2.12 9.14 -2.70
N PRO A 47 -1.62 9.34 -3.94
CA PRO A 47 -2.39 9.95 -5.01
C PRO A 47 -3.69 9.20 -5.28
N PRO A 48 -4.81 9.86 -5.67
CA PRO A 48 -6.12 9.22 -5.82
C PRO A 48 -6.12 7.96 -6.70
N ALA A 49 -5.43 7.98 -7.83
CA ALA A 49 -5.35 6.82 -8.72
C ALA A 49 -4.67 5.61 -8.05
N MET A 50 -3.55 5.84 -7.35
CA MET A 50 -2.86 4.80 -6.60
C MET A 50 -3.70 4.33 -5.40
N LYS A 51 -4.41 5.25 -4.74
CA LYS A 51 -5.32 4.94 -3.63
C LYS A 51 -6.45 4.03 -4.07
N ASN A 52 -7.06 4.27 -5.22
CA ASN A 52 -8.11 3.41 -5.75
C ASN A 52 -7.59 2.00 -6.02
N ARG A 53 -6.40 1.86 -6.63
CA ARG A 53 -5.78 0.54 -6.84
C ARG A 53 -5.47 -0.18 -5.53
N TYR A 54 -4.98 0.54 -4.53
CA TYR A 54 -4.74 -0.02 -3.21
C TYR A 54 -6.04 -0.47 -2.53
N LEU A 55 -7.11 0.34 -2.60
CA LEU A 55 -8.41 -0.02 -2.04
C LEU A 55 -9.02 -1.23 -2.75
N GLU A 56 -8.88 -1.33 -4.06
CA GLU A 56 -9.31 -2.50 -4.83
C GLU A 56 -8.53 -3.76 -4.45
N HIS A 57 -7.22 -3.64 -4.21
CA HIS A 57 -6.44 -4.73 -3.64
C HIS A 57 -6.97 -5.14 -2.25
N LEU A 58 -7.29 -4.20 -1.36
CA LEU A 58 -7.89 -4.52 -0.06
C LEU A 58 -9.25 -5.20 -0.19
N ARG A 59 -10.11 -4.75 -1.12
CA ARG A 59 -11.40 -5.38 -1.42
C ARG A 59 -11.19 -6.82 -1.87
N PHE A 60 -10.30 -7.05 -2.84
CA PHE A 60 -9.94 -8.39 -3.32
C PHE A 60 -9.48 -9.30 -2.18
N MET A 61 -8.59 -8.81 -1.32
CA MET A 61 -8.08 -9.57 -0.18
C MET A 61 -9.15 -9.89 0.87
N ALA A 62 -10.20 -9.08 0.96
CA ALA A 62 -11.29 -9.27 1.92
C ALA A 62 -12.43 -10.15 1.37
N GLU A 63 -12.75 -10.03 0.09
CA GLU A 63 -14.01 -10.54 -0.48
C GLU A 63 -13.81 -11.71 -1.45
N ASP A 64 -12.70 -11.76 -2.19
CA ASP A 64 -12.58 -12.63 -3.35
C ASP A 64 -11.76 -13.90 -3.07
N LEU A 65 -11.18 -14.02 -1.87
CA LEU A 65 -10.29 -15.14 -1.53
C LEU A 65 -11.07 -16.42 -1.19
N ASP A 66 -10.42 -17.57 -1.38
CA ASP A 66 -11.03 -18.86 -1.09
C ASP A 66 -11.34 -18.97 0.42
N THR A 67 -12.56 -19.37 0.75
CA THR A 67 -13.04 -19.56 2.13
C THR A 67 -13.40 -21.02 2.41
N ASP A 68 -13.44 -21.38 3.70
CA ASP A 68 -14.05 -22.59 4.24
C ASP A 68 -15.16 -22.20 5.20
N GLU A 69 -16.27 -22.93 5.17
CA GLU A 69 -17.32 -22.84 6.17
C GLU A 69 -16.82 -23.38 7.52
N ARG A 70 -16.78 -22.52 8.54
CA ARG A 70 -16.40 -22.92 9.91
C ARG A 70 -17.47 -22.50 10.90
N LYS A 71 -17.75 -23.42 11.84
CA LYS A 71 -18.61 -23.14 12.97
C LYS A 71 -17.89 -22.24 13.97
N ASP A 72 -18.49 -21.09 14.30
CA ASP A 72 -17.99 -20.24 15.38
C ASP A 72 -18.13 -20.99 16.72
N PRO A 73 -17.04 -21.10 17.52
CA PRO A 73 -17.06 -21.88 18.76
C PRO A 73 -17.89 -21.22 19.88
N ILE A 74 -18.21 -19.93 19.76
CA ILE A 74 -18.94 -19.14 20.76
C ILE A 74 -20.41 -19.04 20.36
N THR A 75 -20.71 -18.61 19.13
CA THR A 75 -22.11 -18.40 18.69
C THR A 75 -22.74 -19.66 18.11
N GLY A 76 -21.93 -20.62 17.66
CA GLY A 76 -22.38 -21.85 17.01
C GLY A 76 -22.85 -21.65 15.57
N GLU A 77 -22.78 -20.43 15.03
CA GLU A 77 -23.16 -20.09 13.66
C GLU A 77 -22.10 -20.55 12.66
N MET A 78 -22.52 -20.94 11.46
CA MET A 78 -21.61 -21.21 10.36
C MET A 78 -21.24 -19.88 9.70
N ARG A 79 -19.94 -19.63 9.54
CA ARG A 79 -19.43 -18.47 8.82
C ARG A 79 -18.32 -18.86 7.85
N PRO A 80 -18.21 -18.16 6.71
CA PRO A 80 -17.06 -18.30 5.84
C PRO A 80 -15.83 -17.74 6.56
N VAL A 81 -14.76 -18.52 6.57
CA VAL A 81 -13.44 -18.12 7.07
C VAL A 81 -12.43 -18.32 5.96
N GLN A 82 -11.61 -17.31 5.71
CA GLN A 82 -10.54 -17.38 4.71
C GLN A 82 -9.62 -18.58 4.94
N LYS A 83 -9.28 -19.29 3.85
CA LYS A 83 -8.31 -20.39 3.90
C LYS A 83 -6.93 -19.87 4.23
N PHE A 84 -6.22 -20.63 5.08
CA PHE A 84 -4.81 -20.40 5.37
C PHE A 84 -3.98 -21.64 5.02
N PRO A 85 -2.88 -21.52 4.24
CA PRO A 85 -2.39 -20.31 3.57
C PRO A 85 -3.38 -19.74 2.54
N ILE A 86 -3.27 -18.45 2.26
CA ILE A 86 -4.21 -17.70 1.41
C ILE A 86 -4.23 -18.23 -0.03
N ARG A 87 -5.42 -18.30 -0.61
CA ARG A 87 -5.66 -18.84 -1.96
C ARG A 87 -6.73 -18.06 -2.70
N HIS A 88 -6.64 -18.10 -4.02
CA HIS A 88 -7.67 -17.60 -4.93
C HIS A 88 -7.83 -18.60 -6.09
N GLY A 89 -9.04 -19.12 -6.29
CA GLY A 89 -9.31 -20.12 -7.33
C GLY A 89 -8.51 -21.41 -7.13
N GLY A 90 -8.28 -21.81 -5.88
CA GLY A 90 -7.54 -23.01 -5.49
C GLY A 90 -6.01 -22.87 -5.55
N LYS A 91 -5.48 -21.75 -6.05
CA LYS A 91 -4.03 -21.49 -6.15
C LYS A 91 -3.54 -20.65 -4.98
N LEU A 92 -2.33 -20.94 -4.49
CA LEU A 92 -1.65 -20.07 -3.53
C LEU A 92 -1.37 -18.71 -4.18
N ILE A 93 -1.57 -17.65 -3.40
CA ILE A 93 -1.23 -16.29 -3.80
C ILE A 93 -0.24 -15.69 -2.80
N ASN A 94 0.57 -14.76 -3.29
CA ASN A 94 1.47 -13.95 -2.48
C ASN A 94 0.91 -12.54 -2.35
N ASP A 95 0.38 -12.20 -1.18
CA ASP A 95 -0.21 -10.90 -0.89
C ASP A 95 0.75 -9.74 -1.16
N GLU A 96 2.00 -9.87 -0.72
CA GLU A 96 3.00 -8.81 -0.90
C GLU A 96 3.26 -8.49 -2.38
N GLU A 97 3.28 -9.54 -3.21
CA GLU A 97 3.43 -9.40 -4.66
C GLU A 97 2.19 -8.79 -5.31
N LEU A 98 0.99 -9.21 -4.90
CA LEU A 98 -0.25 -8.60 -5.39
C LEU A 98 -0.38 -7.12 -4.98
N LEU A 99 0.08 -6.76 -3.79
CA LEU A 99 0.14 -5.37 -3.34
C LEU A 99 1.12 -4.57 -4.21
N ALA A 100 2.30 -5.11 -4.50
CA ALA A 100 3.27 -4.46 -5.37
C ALA A 100 2.69 -4.23 -6.78
N ILE A 101 2.01 -5.24 -7.33
CA ILE A 101 1.29 -5.15 -8.61
C ILE A 101 0.23 -4.04 -8.56
N ALA A 102 -0.58 -3.97 -7.51
CA ALA A 102 -1.61 -2.93 -7.40
C ALA A 102 -1.02 -1.51 -7.33
N LEU A 103 0.07 -1.33 -6.57
CA LEU A 103 0.68 -0.02 -6.37
C LEU A 103 1.48 0.48 -7.58
N MET A 104 2.25 -0.42 -8.21
CA MET A 104 3.11 -0.12 -9.37
C MET A 104 2.40 -0.37 -10.72
N GLY A 105 1.17 -0.86 -10.68
CA GLY A 105 0.32 -1.09 -11.85
C GLY A 105 -0.37 0.16 -12.37
N THR A 106 -1.10 -0.04 -13.46
CA THR A 106 -1.99 0.95 -14.06
C THR A 106 -3.44 0.69 -13.71
N ASP A 107 -3.82 -0.59 -13.57
CA ASP A 107 -5.17 -1.02 -13.23
C ASP A 107 -5.11 -2.25 -12.31
N ALA A 108 -5.68 -2.14 -11.10
CA ALA A 108 -5.53 -3.18 -10.09
C ALA A 108 -6.20 -4.51 -10.46
N GLU A 109 -7.30 -4.49 -11.21
CA GLU A 109 -8.03 -5.71 -11.58
C GLU A 109 -7.37 -6.38 -12.78
N GLU A 110 -7.08 -5.61 -13.83
CA GLU A 110 -6.47 -6.13 -15.05
C GLU A 110 -5.05 -6.66 -14.78
N ASP A 111 -4.23 -5.90 -14.05
CA ASP A 111 -2.86 -6.29 -13.73
C ASP A 111 -2.83 -7.54 -12.84
N ARG A 112 -3.75 -7.64 -11.87
CA ARG A 112 -3.91 -8.83 -11.02
C ARG A 112 -4.35 -10.04 -11.82
N ALA A 113 -5.35 -9.88 -12.69
CA ALA A 113 -5.86 -10.97 -13.53
C ALA A 113 -4.78 -11.49 -14.48
N ALA A 114 -3.99 -10.61 -15.08
CA ALA A 114 -2.87 -10.98 -15.95
C ALA A 114 -1.81 -11.77 -15.15
N TYR A 115 -1.38 -11.26 -13.99
CA TYR A 115 -0.43 -11.96 -13.13
C TYR A 115 -0.92 -13.35 -12.70
N LEU A 116 -2.16 -13.47 -12.23
CA LEU A 116 -2.72 -14.77 -11.78
C LEU A 116 -2.90 -15.78 -12.93
N LYS A 117 -3.04 -15.28 -14.17
CA LYS A 117 -3.21 -16.12 -15.36
C LYS A 117 -1.90 -16.71 -15.84
N ASP A 118 -0.88 -15.87 -16.05
CA ASP A 118 0.37 -16.26 -16.71
C ASP A 118 1.63 -15.63 -16.13
N GLY A 119 1.52 -14.88 -15.03
CA GLY A 119 2.65 -14.22 -14.37
C GLY A 119 3.08 -12.91 -15.02
N THR A 120 2.27 -12.34 -15.93
CA THR A 120 2.53 -11.01 -16.51
C THR A 120 2.60 -9.94 -15.42
N LEU A 121 3.66 -9.13 -15.45
CA LEU A 121 3.92 -8.07 -14.46
C LEU A 121 3.72 -6.67 -15.07
N PRO A 122 3.23 -5.70 -14.29
CA PRO A 122 3.29 -4.30 -14.68
C PRO A 122 4.71 -3.83 -14.98
N ALA A 123 4.89 -2.93 -15.94
CA ALA A 123 6.20 -2.50 -16.40
C ALA A 123 7.07 -1.91 -15.27
N VAL A 124 6.49 -1.10 -14.37
CA VAL A 124 7.20 -0.52 -13.24
C VAL A 124 7.60 -1.60 -12.23
N TYR A 125 6.72 -2.56 -11.94
CA TYR A 125 7.03 -3.65 -11.02
C TYR A 125 8.12 -4.58 -11.58
N ALA A 126 8.08 -4.87 -12.88
CA ALA A 126 9.15 -5.62 -13.55
C ALA A 126 10.52 -4.92 -13.44
N LYS A 127 10.57 -3.60 -13.59
CA LYS A 127 11.80 -2.80 -13.37
C LYS A 127 12.25 -2.85 -11.90
N PHE A 128 11.33 -2.73 -10.96
CA PHE A 128 11.61 -2.82 -9.54
C PHE A 128 12.26 -4.17 -9.15
N LEU A 129 11.71 -5.29 -9.63
CA LEU A 129 12.30 -6.61 -9.41
C LEU A 129 13.68 -6.74 -10.07
N LYS A 130 13.84 -6.22 -11.31
CA LYS A 130 15.13 -6.23 -12.02
C LYS A 130 16.21 -5.43 -11.29
N ALA A 131 15.83 -4.36 -10.59
CA ALA A 131 16.72 -3.56 -9.74
C ALA A 131 17.05 -4.24 -8.39
N GLY A 132 16.53 -5.45 -8.12
CA GLY A 132 16.74 -6.18 -6.88
C GLY A 132 15.73 -5.84 -5.77
N GLY A 133 14.67 -5.10 -6.10
CA GLY A 133 13.56 -4.86 -5.21
C GLY A 133 12.83 -6.16 -4.86
N VAL A 134 12.26 -6.22 -3.66
CA VAL A 134 11.43 -7.36 -3.22
C VAL A 134 10.08 -6.87 -2.70
N PRO A 135 8.98 -7.59 -2.90
CA PRO A 135 7.63 -7.06 -2.62
C PRO A 135 7.40 -6.67 -1.14
N GLY A 136 7.91 -7.47 -0.20
CA GLY A 136 7.82 -7.19 1.23
C GLY A 136 8.50 -5.88 1.69
N GLN A 137 9.32 -5.24 0.85
CA GLN A 137 9.87 -3.91 1.15
C GLN A 137 8.78 -2.85 1.27
N LEU A 138 7.68 -2.96 0.53
CA LEU A 138 6.61 -1.97 0.55
C LEU A 138 5.92 -1.91 1.92
N ASN A 139 5.52 -3.08 2.44
CA ASN A 139 4.95 -3.20 3.78
C ASN A 139 5.93 -2.75 4.86
N THR A 140 7.21 -3.12 4.73
CA THR A 140 8.26 -2.70 5.67
C THR A 140 8.42 -1.18 5.69
N ALA A 141 8.46 -0.55 4.52
CA ALA A 141 8.58 0.90 4.40
C ALA A 141 7.38 1.63 4.99
N TRP A 142 6.14 1.15 4.76
CA TRP A 142 4.95 1.71 5.39
C TRP A 142 4.96 1.56 6.92
N GLN A 143 5.37 0.41 7.45
CA GLN A 143 5.52 0.23 8.89
C GLN A 143 6.54 1.20 9.50
N MET A 144 7.64 1.47 8.78
CA MET A 144 8.61 2.50 9.20
C MET A 144 7.97 3.90 9.24
N MET A 145 7.22 4.28 8.20
CA MET A 145 6.52 5.57 8.16
C MET A 145 5.49 5.70 9.30
N GLU A 146 4.67 4.67 9.52
CA GLU A 146 3.69 4.64 10.61
C GLU A 146 4.34 4.73 11.99
N ARG A 147 5.45 4.01 12.18
CA ARG A 147 6.19 4.04 13.44
C ARG A 147 6.72 5.44 13.74
N GLN A 148 7.32 6.11 12.77
CA GLN A 148 7.81 7.48 12.93
C GLN A 148 6.67 8.44 13.30
N LEU A 149 5.52 8.35 12.62
CA LEU A 149 4.35 9.16 12.96
C LEU A 149 3.86 8.90 14.39
N ARG A 150 3.79 7.63 14.80
CA ARG A 150 3.36 7.23 16.15
C ARG A 150 4.34 7.69 17.23
N GLU A 151 5.64 7.61 16.98
CA GLU A 151 6.68 8.07 17.92
C GLU A 151 6.62 9.60 18.10
N ARG A 152 6.37 10.35 17.02
CA ARG A 152 6.17 11.81 17.09
C ARG A 152 4.94 12.20 17.92
N MET A 153 3.78 11.60 17.63
CA MET A 153 2.55 11.86 18.42
C MET A 153 2.73 11.58 19.91
N LYS A 154 3.57 10.59 20.28
CA LYS A 154 3.89 10.29 21.69
C LYS A 154 4.85 11.30 22.34
N GLN A 155 5.72 11.95 21.56
CA GLN A 155 6.61 12.98 22.08
C GLN A 155 5.84 14.29 22.30
N ASP A 156 4.94 14.63 21.39
CA ASP A 156 4.07 15.80 21.52
C ASP A 156 3.10 15.64 22.70
N SER A 157 2.52 14.45 22.91
CA SER A 157 1.60 14.20 24.02
C SER A 157 2.26 14.20 25.41
N LYS A 158 3.58 14.04 25.49
CA LYS A 158 4.37 14.15 26.72
C LYS A 158 4.89 15.57 26.97
N SER A 159 4.71 16.47 26.01
CA SER A 159 5.16 17.87 26.08
C SER A 159 4.02 18.83 26.41
N SER A 160 2.84 18.31 26.79
CA SER A 160 1.69 19.06 27.34
C SER A 160 1.60 18.91 28.85
#